data_AF-A0A183SBH5-F1
#
_entry.id   AF-A0A183SBH5-F1
#
_cell.length_a   1.000
_cell.length_b   1.000
_cell.length_c   1.000
_cell.angle_alpha   90.00
_cell.angle_beta   90.00
_cell.angle_gamma   90.00
#
_symmetry.space_group_name_H-M   'P 1'
#
loop_
_entity.id
_entity.type
_entity.pdbx_description
1 polymer ?
#
loop_
_entity_poly.entity_id
_entity_poly.type
_entity_poly.pdbx_seq_one_letter_code
_entity_poly.pdbx_strand_id
1 'polypeptide(L)'
;MFPSLHPAWWTLFTKAHFASFNSSKVIGFVPIPLGKVGPLLLDGREHYVPLATTEGCLIASTNRGCRALYLSGGVTTAVFR
;
A
#
# COMPACT_ATOMS: atom_id res chain seq x y z
N MET A 1 13.36 11.13 10.05
CA MET A 1 14.63 10.52 10.52
C MET A 1 14.31 9.75 11.79
N PHE A 2 13.86 8.50 11.67
CA PHE A 2 13.34 7.73 12.81
C PHE A 2 14.50 7.06 13.54
N PRO A 3 14.72 7.35 14.84
CA PRO A 3 15.74 6.69 15.63
C PRO A 3 15.29 5.27 15.98
N SER A 4 16.28 4.38 16.05
CA SER A 4 16.24 2.92 16.28
C SER A 4 15.77 2.50 17.69
N LEU A 5 14.77 3.18 18.25
CA LEU A 5 14.30 2.96 19.62
C LEU A 5 13.30 1.80 19.71
N HIS A 6 13.56 0.98 20.74
CA HIS A 6 12.82 -0.17 21.28
C HIS A 6 11.36 -0.39 20.78
N PRO A 7 10.99 -1.62 20.37
CA PRO A 7 9.72 -1.94 19.69
C PRO A 7 8.45 -1.52 20.44
N ALA A 8 8.49 -1.33 21.76
CA ALA A 8 7.33 -0.91 22.56
C ALA A 8 6.87 0.54 22.30
N TRP A 9 7.77 1.43 21.84
CA TRP A 9 7.43 2.84 21.60
C TRP A 9 6.74 3.06 20.25
N TRP A 10 7.01 2.18 19.27
CA TRP A 10 6.32 2.16 17.97
C TRP A 10 4.83 1.83 18.09
N THR A 11 4.49 0.93 19.01
CA THR A 11 3.12 0.51 19.30
C THR A 11 2.29 1.61 19.97
N LEU A 12 2.92 2.45 20.80
CA LEU A 12 2.24 3.55 21.49
C LEU A 12 1.97 4.74 20.56
N PHE A 13 2.91 5.08 19.66
CA PHE A 13 2.73 6.18 18.70
C PHE A 13 1.60 5.91 17.69
N THR A 14 1.46 4.66 17.23
CA THR A 14 0.36 4.26 16.33
C THR A 14 -0.98 4.25 17.05
N LYS A 15 -1.04 3.81 18.32
CA LYS A 15 -2.29 3.76 19.11
C LYS A 15 -2.88 5.15 19.38
N ALA A 16 -2.05 6.15 19.70
CA ALA A 16 -2.52 7.50 20.03
C ALA A 16 -3.06 8.27 18.81
N HIS A 17 -2.45 8.14 17.63
CA HIS A 17 -2.92 8.81 16.41
C HIS A 17 -4.21 8.18 15.84
N PHE A 18 -4.41 6.86 16.00
CA PHE A 18 -5.55 6.16 15.39
C PHE A 18 -6.83 6.18 16.24
N ALA A 19 -6.69 6.19 17.56
CA ALA A 19 -7.82 6.10 18.50
C ALA A 19 -8.68 7.38 18.56
N SER A 20 -8.16 8.53 18.13
CA SER A 20 -8.90 9.78 18.16
C SER A 20 -9.89 9.93 16.99
N PHE A 21 -9.58 9.35 15.82
CA PHE A 21 -10.28 9.68 14.57
C PHE A 21 -11.12 8.54 13.98
N ASN A 22 -10.72 7.28 14.15
CA ASN A 22 -11.33 6.16 13.42
C ASN A 22 -12.28 5.30 14.25
N SER A 23 -12.04 5.13 15.56
CA SER A 23 -12.92 4.31 16.40
C SER A 23 -12.77 4.62 17.89
N SER A 24 -13.89 4.67 18.62
CA SER A 24 -13.95 5.08 20.03
C SER A 24 -13.59 3.98 21.04
N LYS A 25 -13.43 2.72 20.60
CA LYS A 25 -13.06 1.58 21.47
C LYS A 25 -12.02 0.67 20.79
N VAL A 26 -10.81 1.19 20.58
CA VAL A 26 -9.69 0.42 20.02
C VAL A 26 -9.12 -0.53 21.07
N ILE A 27 -9.28 -1.85 20.85
CA ILE A 27 -8.71 -2.90 21.71
C ILE A 27 -7.31 -3.31 21.22
N GLY A 28 -7.01 -3.13 19.94
CA GLY A 28 -5.72 -3.46 19.32
C GLY A 28 -5.71 -3.13 17.82
N PHE A 29 -4.72 -3.64 17.10
CA PHE A 29 -4.59 -3.54 15.65
C PHE A 29 -4.33 -4.92 15.05
N VAL A 30 -4.74 -5.13 13.80
CA VAL A 30 -4.47 -6.36 13.05
C VAL A 30 -3.43 -6.05 11.99
N PRO A 31 -2.27 -6.75 11.97
CA PRO A 31 -1.30 -6.59 10.89
C PRO A 31 -1.87 -7.20 9.61
N ILE A 32 -1.89 -6.42 8.52
CA ILE A 32 -2.26 -6.88 7.18
C ILE A 32 -0.98 -6.89 6.33
N PRO A 33 -0.66 -8.00 5.65
CA PRO A 33 0.50 -8.05 4.77
C PRO A 33 0.36 -7.06 3.61
N LEU A 34 1.49 -6.43 3.26
CA LEU A 34 1.59 -5.45 2.18
C LEU A 34 2.47 -5.99 1.05
N GLY A 35 1.96 -5.99 -0.17
CA GLY A 35 2.69 -6.31 -1.40
C GLY A 35 3.08 -5.05 -2.17
N LYS A 36 4.22 -5.11 -2.88
CA LYS A 36 4.64 -4.09 -3.84
C LYS A 36 4.36 -4.60 -5.26
N VAL A 37 3.59 -3.84 -6.05
CA VAL A 37 3.22 -4.19 -7.43
C VAL A 37 3.76 -3.14 -8.40
N GLY A 38 4.36 -3.56 -9.52
CA GLY A 38 4.84 -2.65 -10.57
C GLY A 38 6.20 -3.05 -11.19
N PRO A 39 6.75 -2.21 -12.10
CA PRO A 39 6.33 -0.83 -12.39
C PRO A 39 5.08 -0.76 -13.29
N LEU A 40 4.14 0.12 -12.93
CA LEU A 40 3.01 0.52 -13.76
C LEU A 40 3.35 1.84 -14.45
N LEU A 41 3.46 1.83 -15.78
CA LEU A 41 3.73 3.03 -16.58
C LEU A 41 2.41 3.77 -16.82
N LEU A 42 2.21 4.86 -16.08
CA LEU A 42 1.00 5.68 -16.07
C LEU A 42 1.36 7.10 -16.48
N ASP A 43 0.75 7.62 -17.54
CA ASP A 43 0.96 8.98 -18.04
C ASP A 43 2.46 9.33 -18.23
N GLY A 44 3.24 8.35 -18.71
CA GLY A 44 4.68 8.47 -18.93
C GLY A 44 5.56 8.37 -17.68
N ARG A 45 5.01 8.01 -16.52
CA ARG A 45 5.74 7.84 -15.26
C ARG A 45 5.58 6.45 -14.68
N GLU A 46 6.64 5.93 -14.07
CA GLU A 46 6.62 4.61 -13.43
C GLU A 46 6.12 4.72 -11.99
N HIS A 47 5.11 3.93 -11.65
CA HIS A 47 4.52 3.88 -10.33
C HIS A 47 4.59 2.47 -9.74
N TYR A 48 4.91 2.39 -8.44
CA TYR A 48 4.77 1.17 -7.65
C TYR A 48 3.56 1.31 -6.73
N VAL A 49 2.64 0.36 -6.83
CA VAL A 49 1.38 0.36 -6.08
C VAL A 49 1.53 -0.55 -4.86
N PRO A 50 1.34 -0.03 -3.63
CA PRO A 50 1.24 -0.87 -2.44
C PRO A 50 -0.16 -1.49 -2.35
N LEU A 51 -0.23 -2.82 -2.16
CA LEU A 51 -1.49 -3.54 -1.97
C LEU A 51 -1.53 -4.22 -0.61
N ALA A 52 -2.54 -3.91 0.21
CA ALA A 52 -2.80 -4.59 1.47
C ALA A 52 -3.80 -5.72 1.24
N THR A 53 -3.35 -6.97 1.20
CA THR A 53 -4.23 -8.12 1.00
C THR A 53 -3.63 -9.37 1.61
N THR A 54 -4.49 -10.22 2.18
CA THR A 54 -4.13 -11.56 2.66
C THR A 54 -4.11 -12.60 1.54
N GLU A 55 -4.61 -12.26 0.34
CA GLU A 55 -4.61 -13.14 -0.83
C GLU A 55 -3.35 -12.93 -1.68
N GLY A 56 -2.38 -13.85 -1.56
CA GLY A 56 -1.11 -13.76 -2.30
C GLY A 56 -1.26 -13.86 -3.82
N CYS A 57 -2.29 -14.57 -4.32
CA CYS A 57 -2.55 -14.71 -5.75
C CYS A 57 -2.91 -13.36 -6.40
N LEU A 58 -3.62 -12.49 -5.66
CA LEU A 58 -4.03 -11.18 -6.14
C LEU A 58 -2.81 -10.30 -6.49
N ILE A 59 -1.85 -10.20 -5.57
CA ILE A 59 -0.60 -9.44 -5.79
C ILE A 59 0.13 -9.96 -7.03
N ALA A 60 0.28 -11.28 -7.16
CA ALA A 60 0.95 -11.89 -8.30
C ALA A 60 0.20 -11.69 -9.63
N SER A 61 -1.14 -11.70 -9.58
CA SER A 61 -1.99 -11.41 -10.74
C SER A 61 -1.85 -9.97 -11.20
N THR A 62 -1.98 -9.01 -10.28
CA THR A 62 -1.85 -7.58 -10.60
C THR A 62 -0.45 -7.25 -11.11
N ASN A 63 0.60 -7.87 -10.55
CA ASN A 63 1.96 -7.65 -11.03
C ASN A 63 2.18 -8.13 -12.47
N ARG A 64 1.57 -9.28 -12.85
CA ARG A 64 1.56 -9.74 -14.24
C ARG A 64 0.79 -8.79 -15.16
N GLY A 65 -0.34 -8.25 -14.70
CA GLY A 65 -1.11 -7.22 -15.42
C GLY A 65 -0.30 -5.94 -15.65
N CYS A 66 0.37 -5.43 -14.61
CA CYS A 66 1.24 -4.25 -14.73
C CYS A 66 2.37 -4.49 -15.73
N ARG A 67 2.97 -5.69 -15.74
CA ARG A 67 4.00 -6.04 -16.72
C ARG A 67 3.46 -6.05 -18.14
N ALA A 68 2.26 -6.57 -18.37
CA ALA A 68 1.62 -6.56 -19.68
C ALA A 68 1.39 -5.12 -20.16
N LEU A 69 0.81 -4.26 -19.31
CA LEU A 69 0.57 -2.84 -19.63
C LEU A 69 1.88 -2.07 -19.91
N TYR A 70 2.93 -2.36 -19.15
CA TYR A 70 4.25 -1.77 -19.36
C TYR A 70 4.81 -2.13 -20.75
N LEU A 71 4.71 -3.40 -21.15
CA LEU A 71 5.14 -3.87 -22.47
C LEU A 71 4.28 -3.28 -23.60
N SER A 72 3.01 -2.98 -23.34
CA SER A 72 2.11 -2.33 -24.29
C SER A 72 2.34 -0.82 -24.47
N GLY A 73 3.36 -0.24 -23.81
CA GLY A 73 3.67 1.19 -23.92
C GLY A 73 3.03 2.07 -22.84
N GLY A 74 2.43 1.46 -21.81
CA GLY A 74 1.85 2.16 -20.66
C GLY A 74 0.36 2.46 -20.81
N VAL A 75 -0.15 3.24 -19.84
CA VAL A 75 -1.57 3.60 -19.72
C VAL A 75 -1.69 5.11 -19.63
N THR A 76 -2.62 5.68 -20.41
CA THR A 76 -3.02 7.08 -20.30
C THR A 76 -4.32 7.17 -19.53
N THR A 77 -4.38 8.01 -18.49
CA THR A 77 -5.60 8.19 -17.69
C THR A 77 -6.11 9.62 -17.72
N ALA A 78 -7.43 9.77 -17.59
CA ALA A 78 -8.10 11.06 -17.50
C ALA A 78 -9.14 11.01 -16.37
N VAL A 79 -9.23 12.08 -15.59
CA VAL A 79 -10.24 12.23 -14.53
C VAL A 79 -11.36 13.10 -15.07
N PHE A 80 -12.55 12.50 -15.23
CA PHE A 80 -13.76 13.23 -15.59
C PHE A 80 -14.50 13.60 -14.30
N ARG A 81 -14.94 14.86 -14.20
CA ARG A 81 -15.65 15.42 -13.04
C ARG A 81 -17.12 15.65 -13.37
#